data_AF-A0A7Y3CSQ9-F1
#
_entry.id   AF-A0A7Y3CSQ9-F1
#
_cell.length_a   1.000
_cell.length_b   1.000
_cell.length_c   1.000
_cell.angle_alpha   90.00
_cell.angle_beta   90.00
_cell.angle_gamma   90.00
#
_symmetry.space_group_name_H-M   'P 1'
#
loop_
_entity.id
_entity.type
_entity.pdbx_description
1 polymer ?
#
loop_
_entity_poly.entity_id
_entity_poly.type
_entity_poly.pdbx_seq_one_letter_code
_entity_poly.pdbx_strand_id
1 'polypeptide(L)'
;MRAAQSVQHATLFDLKLAGKGGVPNLLGTRDVIRFATIDGAIAAGLSGITGSLSPGKRGDVVILRTDRPNIAPVNDPIGAVVWGMDTSNIDWVLVGGRVVVRAGELTHDVTRARDLAVQAQREVAAAAGMLSSAETSPS
;
A
#
# COMPACT_ATOMS: atom_id res chain seq x y z
N MET A 1 -2.10 2.80 4.91
CA MET A 1 -1.61 4.11 5.39
C MET A 1 -2.22 4.48 6.74
N ARG A 2 -3.56 4.45 6.88
CA ARG A 2 -4.30 4.73 8.14
C ARG A 2 -3.71 4.14 9.43
N ALA A 3 -3.40 2.84 9.45
CA ALA A 3 -2.95 2.16 10.66
C ALA A 3 -1.71 2.79 11.31
N ALA A 4 -0.72 3.20 10.50
CA ALA A 4 0.50 3.82 11.02
C ALA A 4 0.20 5.16 11.73
N GLN A 5 -0.67 5.98 11.14
CA GLN A 5 -1.06 7.27 11.72
C GLN A 5 -1.93 7.08 12.97
N SER A 6 -2.89 6.15 12.94
CA SER A 6 -3.78 5.85 14.09
C SER A 6 -3.00 5.34 15.31
N VAL A 7 -2.04 4.44 15.12
CA VAL A 7 -1.22 3.89 16.23
C VAL A 7 -0.34 4.98 16.85
N GLN A 8 0.27 5.84 16.02
CA GLN A 8 1.09 6.94 16.52
C GLN A 8 0.24 7.94 17.32
N HIS A 9 -0.93 8.31 16.79
CA HIS A 9 -1.83 9.25 17.46
C HIS A 9 -2.29 8.69 18.81
N ALA A 10 -2.73 7.43 18.87
CA ALA A 10 -3.12 6.77 20.12
C ALA A 10 -1.99 6.81 21.15
N THR A 11 -0.77 6.41 20.74
CA THR A 11 0.41 6.41 21.61
C THR A 11 0.74 7.81 22.14
N LEU A 12 0.70 8.83 21.28
CA LEU A 12 1.01 10.20 21.69
C LEU A 12 -0.09 10.82 22.55
N PHE A 13 -1.35 10.45 22.36
CA PHE A 13 -2.44 10.87 23.24
C PHE A 13 -2.30 10.25 24.63
N ASP A 14 -1.95 8.97 24.72
CA ASP A 14 -1.72 8.31 26.02
C ASP A 14 -0.57 8.99 26.79
N LEU A 15 0.53 9.33 26.11
CA LEU A 15 1.65 10.05 26.73
C LEU A 15 1.24 11.46 27.19
N LYS A 16 0.42 12.18 26.40
CA LYS A 16 -0.12 13.49 26.78
C LYS A 16 -1.06 13.39 27.98
N LEU A 17 -1.96 12.40 28.01
CA LEU A 17 -2.85 12.15 29.16
C LEU A 17 -2.07 11.79 30.42
N ALA A 18 -0.97 11.04 30.27
CA ALA A 18 -0.06 10.73 31.37
C ALA A 18 0.81 11.93 31.83
N GLY A 19 0.56 13.14 31.31
CA GLY A 19 1.27 14.36 31.71
C GLY A 19 2.72 14.45 31.21
N LYS A 20 3.13 13.60 30.25
CA LYS A 20 4.49 13.66 29.71
C LYS A 20 4.64 14.86 28.76
N GLY A 21 5.58 15.75 29.09
CA GLY A 21 6.02 16.83 28.22
C GLY A 21 6.98 16.36 27.12
N GLY A 22 7.28 17.24 26.16
CA GLY A 22 8.28 16.97 25.10
C GLY A 22 7.86 15.90 24.09
N VAL A 23 6.56 15.58 24.02
CA VAL A 23 6.05 14.63 23.03
C VAL A 23 6.19 15.18 21.60
N PRO A 24 6.58 14.36 20.62
CA PRO A 24 6.65 14.77 19.22
C PRO A 24 5.30 15.26 18.66
N ASN A 25 5.36 16.01 17.57
CA ASN A 25 4.16 16.37 16.82
C ASN A 25 3.46 15.12 16.25
N LEU A 26 2.13 15.20 16.15
CA LEU A 26 1.33 14.18 15.47
C LEU A 26 1.73 14.11 14.00
N LEU A 27 1.81 12.90 13.46
CA LEU A 27 2.01 12.69 12.03
C LEU A 27 0.86 13.30 11.24
N GLY A 28 1.23 14.10 10.24
CA GLY A 28 0.31 14.60 9.24
C GLY A 28 0.15 13.64 8.06
N THR A 29 -0.86 13.88 7.24
CA THR A 29 -1.11 13.11 6.01
C THR A 29 0.06 13.24 5.02
N ARG A 30 0.73 14.41 4.99
CA ARG A 30 1.94 14.62 4.18
C ARG A 30 3.10 13.73 4.58
N ASP A 31 3.32 13.53 5.88
CA ASP A 31 4.38 12.64 6.38
C ASP A 31 4.11 11.21 5.92
N VAL A 32 2.85 10.76 6.01
CA VAL A 32 2.46 9.42 5.59
C VAL A 32 2.65 9.21 4.08
N ILE A 33 2.30 10.18 3.24
CA ILE A 33 2.60 10.11 1.79
C ILE A 33 4.11 10.04 1.54
N ARG A 34 4.90 10.83 2.29
CA ARG A 34 6.35 10.85 2.16
C ARG A 34 6.97 9.49 2.53
N PHE A 35 6.51 8.88 3.62
CA PHE A 35 6.90 7.53 4.06
C PHE A 35 6.58 6.48 3.00
N ALA A 36 5.40 6.58 2.40
CA ALA A 36 4.96 5.65 1.36
C ALA A 36 5.66 5.83 0.00
N THR A 37 6.47 6.89 -0.18
CA THR A 37 7.08 7.25 -1.46
C THR A 37 8.58 7.51 -1.32
N ILE A 38 9.01 8.76 -1.19
CA ILE A 38 10.42 9.14 -1.24
C ILE A 38 11.23 8.57 -0.08
N ASP A 39 10.68 8.51 1.14
CA ASP A 39 11.43 7.98 2.28
C ASP A 39 11.57 6.46 2.19
N GLY A 40 10.57 5.77 1.61
CA GLY A 40 10.70 4.35 1.24
C GLY A 40 11.78 4.12 0.18
N ALA A 41 11.85 4.98 -0.84
CA ALA A 41 12.91 4.93 -1.84
C ALA A 41 14.30 5.23 -1.25
N ILE A 42 14.40 6.16 -0.29
CA ILE A 42 15.64 6.43 0.46
C ILE A 42 16.07 5.19 1.23
N ALA A 43 15.16 4.57 1.99
CA ALA A 43 15.44 3.37 2.77
C ALA A 43 15.91 2.19 1.89
N ALA A 44 15.42 2.10 0.65
CA ALA A 44 15.83 1.10 -0.32
C ALA A 44 17.10 1.47 -1.13
N GLY A 45 17.70 2.65 -0.93
CA GLY A 45 18.84 3.12 -1.72
C GLY A 45 18.48 3.52 -3.17
N LEU A 46 17.19 3.77 -3.45
CA LEU A 46 16.63 4.06 -4.77
C LEU A 46 16.18 5.52 -4.94
N SER A 47 16.54 6.42 -4.02
CA SER A 47 16.08 7.82 -4.04
C SER A 47 16.52 8.61 -5.28
N GLY A 48 17.60 8.21 -5.96
CA GLY A 48 18.01 8.76 -7.26
C GLY A 48 17.21 8.21 -8.44
N ILE A 49 16.46 7.12 -8.24
CA ILE A 49 15.76 6.37 -9.30
C ILE A 49 14.25 6.60 -9.23
N THR A 50 13.65 6.60 -8.04
CA THR A 50 12.19 6.63 -7.84
C THR A 50 11.79 7.37 -6.55
N GLY A 51 10.52 7.29 -6.17
CA GLY A 51 9.95 7.83 -4.92
C GLY A 51 9.52 9.29 -4.99
N SER A 52 9.81 10.01 -6.09
CA SER A 52 9.26 11.36 -6.33
C SER A 52 9.02 11.60 -7.81
N LEU A 53 8.05 12.45 -8.13
CA LEU A 53 7.80 12.93 -9.48
C LEU A 53 8.76 14.09 -9.77
N SER A 54 9.90 13.78 -10.38
CA SER A 54 10.94 14.76 -10.70
C SER A 54 11.65 14.37 -12.00
N PRO A 55 12.04 15.32 -12.87
CA PRO A 55 12.75 15.01 -14.10
C PRO A 55 13.99 14.13 -13.87
N GLY A 56 14.22 13.17 -14.76
CA GLY A 56 15.35 12.22 -14.67
C GLY A 56 15.09 10.96 -13.84
N LYS A 57 14.03 10.92 -13.02
CA LYS A 57 13.61 9.70 -12.32
C LYS A 57 12.76 8.78 -13.20
N ARG A 58 12.70 7.50 -12.84
CA ARG A 58 11.81 6.52 -13.47
C ARG A 58 10.34 6.92 -13.29
N GLY A 59 9.54 6.66 -14.31
CA GLY A 59 8.09 6.88 -14.30
C GLY A 59 7.33 5.83 -13.49
N ASP A 60 7.60 5.74 -12.19
CA ASP A 60 6.79 4.95 -11.26
C ASP A 60 5.65 5.83 -10.75
N VAL A 61 4.45 5.64 -11.30
CA VAL A 61 3.31 6.56 -11.11
C VAL A 61 2.04 5.78 -10.86
N VAL A 62 1.27 6.22 -9.87
CA VAL A 62 -0.10 5.74 -9.61
C VAL A 62 -1.06 6.90 -9.88
N ILE A 63 -2.09 6.64 -10.68
CA ILE A 63 -3.17 7.58 -10.99
C ILE A 63 -4.43 7.08 -10.28
N LEU A 64 -5.06 7.97 -9.52
CA LEU A 64 -6.21 7.66 -8.66
C LEU A 64 -7.44 8.44 -9.13
N ARG A 65 -8.59 7.77 -9.09
CA ARG A 65 -9.89 8.35 -9.39
C ARG A 65 -10.44 9.12 -8.20
N THR A 66 -10.90 10.33 -8.47
CA THR A 66 -11.49 11.25 -7.50
C THR A 66 -13.01 11.33 -7.61
N ASP A 67 -13.62 10.55 -8.50
CA ASP A 67 -15.05 10.56 -8.83
C ASP A 67 -15.84 9.42 -8.15
N ARG A 68 -15.17 8.60 -7.35
CA ARG A 68 -15.78 7.43 -6.73
C ARG A 68 -16.62 7.80 -5.51
N PRO A 69 -17.75 7.09 -5.26
CA PRO A 69 -18.65 7.42 -4.14
C PRO A 69 -17.99 7.42 -2.76
N ASN A 70 -16.90 6.64 -2.58
CA ASN A 70 -16.17 6.60 -1.32
C ASN A 70 -15.29 7.83 -1.05
N ILE A 71 -15.11 8.71 -2.05
CA ILE A 71 -14.14 9.82 -1.95
C ILE A 71 -14.61 11.16 -2.51
N ALA A 72 -15.61 11.16 -3.40
CA ALA A 72 -16.10 12.38 -4.03
C ALA A 72 -17.04 13.18 -3.10
N PRO A 73 -16.98 14.53 -3.10
CA PRO A 73 -15.99 15.38 -3.75
C PRO A 73 -14.68 15.47 -2.95
N VAL A 74 -13.56 15.65 -3.65
CA VAL A 74 -12.22 15.73 -3.01
C VAL A 74 -11.86 17.18 -2.70
N ASN A 75 -11.83 17.53 -1.41
CA ASN A 75 -11.41 18.86 -0.92
C ASN A 75 -9.92 18.91 -0.53
N ASP A 76 -9.39 17.83 0.05
CA ASP A 76 -7.98 17.63 0.35
C ASP A 76 -7.49 16.34 -0.31
N PRO A 77 -6.73 16.42 -1.41
CA PRO A 77 -6.28 15.23 -2.13
C PRO A 77 -5.29 14.38 -1.31
N ILE A 78 -4.49 14.97 -0.43
CA ILE A 78 -3.50 14.23 0.37
C ILE A 78 -4.23 13.47 1.48
N GLY A 79 -5.14 14.16 2.18
CA GLY A 79 -6.02 13.53 3.16
C GLY A 79 -6.88 12.43 2.54
N ALA A 80 -7.43 12.66 1.34
CA ALA A 80 -8.19 11.66 0.61
C ALA A 80 -7.38 10.37 0.37
N VAL A 81 -6.13 10.48 -0.10
CA VAL A 81 -5.28 9.30 -0.35
C VAL A 81 -4.95 8.55 0.95
N VAL A 82 -4.63 9.28 2.04
CA VAL A 82 -4.19 8.65 3.29
C VAL A 82 -5.34 7.99 4.05
N TRP A 83 -6.51 8.64 4.07
CA TRP A 83 -7.64 8.24 4.90
C TRP A 83 -8.79 7.59 4.15
N GLY A 84 -9.08 8.01 2.93
CA GLY A 84 -10.33 7.65 2.24
C GLY A 84 -10.17 6.65 1.11
N MET A 85 -9.06 6.71 0.37
CA MET A 85 -8.86 5.88 -0.82
C MET A 85 -8.32 4.48 -0.49
N ASP A 86 -8.70 3.53 -1.34
CA ASP A 86 -8.20 2.16 -1.37
C ASP A 86 -7.88 1.73 -2.82
N THR A 87 -7.60 0.44 -3.02
CA THR A 87 -7.21 -0.10 -4.34
C THR A 87 -8.30 0.06 -5.41
N SER A 88 -9.58 0.18 -5.03
CA SER A 88 -10.69 0.43 -5.96
C SER A 88 -10.65 1.82 -6.58
N ASN A 89 -9.90 2.75 -5.97
CA ASN A 89 -9.68 4.09 -6.52
C ASN A 89 -8.57 4.13 -7.57
N ILE A 90 -7.79 3.05 -7.77
CA ILE A 90 -6.73 3.02 -8.78
C ILE A 90 -7.34 3.07 -10.18
N ASP A 91 -6.82 3.96 -11.03
CA ASP A 91 -7.13 4.01 -12.45
C ASP A 91 -5.98 3.45 -13.29
N TRP A 92 -4.77 3.96 -13.07
CA TRP A 92 -3.57 3.51 -13.78
C TRP A 92 -2.40 3.32 -12.83
N VAL A 93 -1.54 2.38 -13.18
CA VAL A 93 -0.24 2.18 -12.53
C VAL A 93 0.81 2.01 -13.61
N LEU A 94 1.88 2.77 -13.49
CA LEU A 94 3.05 2.72 -14.35
C LEU A 94 4.27 2.34 -13.50
N VAL A 95 5.08 1.42 -14.01
CA VAL A 95 6.35 1.01 -13.41
C VAL A 95 7.45 1.20 -14.45
N GLY A 96 8.37 2.13 -14.19
CA GLY A 96 9.39 2.57 -15.14
C GLY A 96 8.79 3.06 -16.46
N GLY A 97 7.61 3.69 -16.42
CA GLY A 97 6.87 4.15 -17.61
C GLY A 97 6.07 3.06 -18.32
N ARG A 98 6.15 1.79 -17.92
CA ARG A 98 5.32 0.71 -18.48
C ARG A 98 4.02 0.58 -17.71
N VAL A 99 2.90 0.58 -18.44
CA VAL A 99 1.56 0.41 -17.85
C VAL A 99 1.40 -1.02 -17.35
N VAL A 100 1.07 -1.17 -16.06
CA VAL A 100 0.77 -2.46 -15.42
C VAL A 100 -0.67 -2.57 -14.92
N VAL A 101 -1.34 -1.42 -14.73
CA VAL A 101 -2.79 -1.30 -14.50
C VAL A 101 -3.34 -0.25 -15.44
N ARG A 102 -4.48 -0.52 -16.07
CA ARG A 102 -5.20 0.38 -16.97
C ARG A 102 -6.69 0.34 -16.68
N ALA A 103 -7.31 1.50 -16.49
CA ALA A 103 -8.73 1.63 -16.17
C ALA A 103 -9.17 0.79 -14.93
N GLY A 104 -8.26 0.60 -13.97
CA GLY A 104 -8.48 -0.22 -12.77
C GLY A 104 -8.27 -1.72 -12.95
N GLU A 105 -7.86 -2.17 -14.14
CA GLU A 105 -7.60 -3.60 -14.44
C GLU A 105 -6.10 -3.88 -14.64
N LEU A 106 -5.63 -5.01 -14.11
CA LEU A 106 -4.26 -5.47 -14.33
C LEU A 106 -4.05 -5.82 -15.81
N THR A 107 -2.92 -5.41 -16.38
CA THR A 107 -2.60 -5.71 -17.77
C THR A 107 -1.94 -7.09 -17.96
N HIS A 108 -1.79 -7.85 -16.89
CA HIS A 108 -1.09 -9.14 -16.88
C HIS A 108 -2.01 -10.23 -16.35
N ASP A 109 -1.90 -11.45 -16.88
CA ASP A 109 -2.61 -12.61 -16.39
C ASP A 109 -2.09 -13.03 -15.00
N VAL A 110 -3.01 -13.07 -14.04
CA VAL A 110 -2.73 -13.43 -12.65
C VAL A 110 -2.99 -14.90 -12.34
N THR A 111 -3.48 -15.68 -13.30
CA THR A 111 -3.84 -17.10 -13.12
C THR A 111 -2.67 -17.89 -12.56
N ARG A 112 -1.49 -17.79 -13.20
CA ARG A 112 -0.29 -18.45 -12.70
C ARG A 112 0.11 -18.01 -11.29
N ALA A 113 0.00 -16.72 -10.97
CA ALA A 113 0.33 -16.23 -9.64
C ALA A 113 -0.63 -16.77 -8.59
N ARG A 114 -1.92 -16.88 -8.94
CA ARG A 114 -2.95 -17.49 -8.10
C ARG A 114 -2.68 -18.98 -7.87
N ASP A 115 -2.38 -19.73 -8.93
CA ASP A 115 -2.11 -21.16 -8.84
C ASP A 115 -0.90 -21.45 -7.93
N LEU A 116 0.18 -20.66 -8.09
CA LEU A 116 1.35 -20.73 -7.21
C LEU A 116 1.00 -20.40 -5.76
N ALA A 117 0.16 -19.39 -5.52
CA ALA A 117 -0.28 -19.03 -4.17
C ALA A 117 -1.11 -20.15 -3.51
N VAL A 118 -2.02 -20.78 -4.28
CA VAL A 118 -2.83 -21.92 -3.81
C VAL A 118 -1.94 -23.13 -3.53
N GLN A 119 -0.96 -23.40 -4.38
CA GLN A 119 -0.02 -24.49 -4.16
C GLN A 119 0.81 -24.28 -2.88
N ALA A 120 1.39 -23.08 -2.71
CA ALA A 120 2.14 -22.73 -1.50
C ALA A 120 1.27 -22.81 -0.23
N GLN A 121 0.01 -22.38 -0.31
CA GLN A 121 -0.94 -22.52 0.79
C GLN A 121 -1.13 -23.98 1.20
N ARG A 122 -1.28 -24.90 0.24
CA ARG A 122 -1.41 -26.34 0.50
C ARG A 122 -0.17 -26.92 1.15
N GLU A 123 1.01 -26.55 0.65
CA GLU A 123 2.29 -27.00 1.21
C GLU A 123 2.47 -26.57 2.67
N VAL A 124 2.17 -25.30 2.98
CA VAL A 124 2.22 -24.77 4.36
C VAL A 124 1.18 -25.46 5.25
N ALA A 125 -0.04 -25.67 4.77
CA ALA A 125 -1.10 -26.33 5.53
C ALA A 125 -0.76 -27.80 5.80
N ALA A 126 -0.17 -28.52 4.84
CA ALA A 126 0.30 -29.89 5.04
C ALA A 126 1.45 -29.95 6.06
N ALA A 127 2.44 -29.05 5.94
CA ALA A 127 3.56 -28.97 6.89
C ALA A 127 3.11 -28.63 8.32
N ALA A 128 2.03 -27.85 8.46
CA ALA A 128 1.41 -27.52 9.74
C ALA A 128 0.46 -28.61 10.27
N GLY A 129 0.29 -29.74 9.56
CA GLY A 129 -0.63 -30.82 9.94
C GLY A 129 -2.11 -30.44 9.85
N MET A 130 -2.44 -29.37 9.11
CA MET A 130 -3.80 -28.86 8.94
C MET A 130 -4.56 -29.56 7.80
N LEU A 131 -3.87 -30.37 6.99
CA LEU A 131 -4.47 -31.22 5.95
C LEU A 131 -4.37 -32.68 6.37
N SER A 132 -5.50 -33.39 6.34
CA SER A 132 -5.58 -34.83 6.58
C SER A 132 -5.12 -35.63 5.36
N SER A 133 -4.57 -36.83 5.57
CA SER A 133 -4.00 -37.73 4.57
C SER A 133 -4.94 -38.19 3.43
N ALA A 134 -6.17 -37.68 3.37
CA ALA A 134 -7.19 -38.04 2.37
C ALA A 134 -7.25 -37.07 1.17
N GLU A 135 -6.59 -35.91 1.21
CA GLU A 135 -6.66 -34.89 0.15
C GLU A 135 -5.40 -34.83 -0.75
N THR A 136 -4.44 -35.75 -0.57
CA THR A 136 -3.15 -35.74 -1.27
C THR A 136 -3.10 -36.60 -2.54
N SER A 137 -4.22 -37.12 -3.04
CA SER A 137 -4.24 -37.87 -4.30
C SER A 137 -4.59 -36.96 -5.49
N PRO A 138 -3.66 -36.73 -6.43
CA PRO A 138 -3.98 -36.01 -7.67
C PRO A 138 -4.71 -36.95 -8.63
N SER A 139 -5.88 -36.53 -9.11
CA SER A 139 -6.55 -37.07 -10.30
C SER A 139 -6.01 -36.41 -11.57
#